data_AF-A0A142XQG0-F1
#
_entry.id   AF-A0A142XQG0-F1
#
_cell.length_a   1.000
_cell.length_b   1.000
_cell.length_c   1.000
_cell.angle_alpha   90.00
_cell.angle_beta   90.00
_cell.angle_gamma   90.00
#
_symmetry.space_group_name_H-M   'P 1'
#
loop_
_entity.id
_entity.type
_entity.pdbx_description
1 polymer ?
#
loop_
_entity_poly.entity_id
_entity_poly.type
_entity_poly.pdbx_seq_one_letter_code
_entity_poly.pdbx_strand_id
1 'polypeptide(L)'
;MLFPIKHATWQQLRVLARAKGKAVLGREIRIVPTRFTKSGEFLDELIEEGLIERAEGKPIAGNEPVQFRTLYKLTEKGRHAAEYGEYERERQPQQTAG
;
A
#
# COMPACT_ATOMS: atom_id res chain seq x y z
N MET A 1 -7.84 -15.98 6.63
CA MET A 1 -8.73 -15.33 7.64
C MET A 1 -8.96 -13.90 7.20
N LEU A 2 -10.18 -13.39 7.29
CA LEU A 2 -10.50 -11.99 6.93
C LEU A 2 -10.02 -11.03 8.03
N PHE A 3 -9.32 -9.99 7.61
CA PHE A 3 -8.82 -8.94 8.49
C PHE A 3 -9.40 -7.58 8.08
N PRO A 4 -9.97 -6.80 9.03
CA PRO A 4 -10.44 -5.46 8.74
C PRO A 4 -9.27 -4.51 8.49
N ILE A 5 -9.46 -3.58 7.56
CA ILE A 5 -8.46 -2.58 7.21
C ILE A 5 -8.64 -1.33 8.04
N LYS A 6 -7.52 -0.77 8.53
CA LYS A 6 -7.53 0.54 9.21
C LYS A 6 -8.03 1.61 8.23
N HIS A 7 -8.87 2.53 8.69
CA HIS A 7 -9.46 3.57 7.84
C HIS A 7 -8.43 4.35 6.99
N ALA A 8 -7.27 4.70 7.56
CA ALA A 8 -6.20 5.36 6.82
C ALA A 8 -5.69 4.53 5.63
N THR A 9 -5.42 3.24 5.85
CA THR A 9 -5.04 2.29 4.81
C THR A 9 -6.13 2.13 3.75
N TRP A 10 -7.39 2.02 4.18
CA TRP A 10 -8.50 1.92 3.24
C TRP A 10 -8.58 3.14 2.32
N GLN A 11 -8.42 4.35 2.88
CA GLN A 11 -8.38 5.56 2.07
C GLN A 11 -7.19 5.57 1.09
N GLN A 12 -6.00 5.11 1.50
CA GLN A 12 -4.82 5.00 0.63
C GLN A 12 -5.08 4.06 -0.55
N LEU A 13 -5.67 2.89 -0.30
CA LEU A 13 -6.07 1.95 -1.37
C LEU A 13 -7.11 2.57 -2.31
N ARG A 14 -8.03 3.38 -1.78
CA ARG A 14 -9.03 4.10 -2.59
C ARG A 14 -8.42 5.17 -3.49
N VAL A 15 -7.23 5.70 -3.20
CA VAL A 15 -6.50 6.57 -4.15
C VAL A 15 -6.17 5.78 -5.42
N LEU A 16 -5.59 4.59 -5.26
CA LEU A 16 -5.25 3.72 -6.38
C LEU A 16 -6.50 3.17 -7.09
N ALA A 17 -7.56 2.85 -6.36
CA ALA A 17 -8.82 2.38 -6.96
C ALA A 17 -9.42 3.43 -7.91
N ARG A 18 -9.36 4.72 -7.52
CA ARG A 18 -9.82 5.84 -8.36
C ARG A 18 -8.96 6.02 -9.62
N ALA A 19 -7.72 5.55 -9.62
CA ALA A 19 -6.83 5.61 -10.77
C ALA A 19 -7.16 4.58 -11.87
N LYS A 20 -8.12 3.67 -11.65
CA LYS A 20 -8.64 2.71 -12.64
C LYS A 20 -7.53 1.93 -13.36
N GLY A 21 -6.59 1.38 -12.60
CA GLY A 21 -5.48 0.56 -13.12
C GLY A 21 -4.25 1.34 -13.61
N LYS A 22 -4.32 2.68 -13.66
CA LYS A 22 -3.13 3.51 -13.88
C LYS A 22 -2.24 3.46 -12.64
N ALA A 23 -0.93 3.45 -12.87
CA ALA A 23 0.02 3.51 -11.77
C ALA A 23 0.04 4.92 -11.15
N VAL A 24 0.19 4.99 -9.83
CA VAL A 24 0.15 6.23 -9.04
C VAL A 24 1.45 6.40 -8.26
N LEU A 25 1.94 7.62 -8.13
CA LEU A 25 3.18 7.87 -7.40
C LEU A 25 2.97 7.70 -5.89
N GLY A 26 3.95 7.14 -5.20
CA GLY A 26 3.86 6.89 -3.76
C GLY A 26 3.50 8.14 -2.94
N ARG A 27 3.99 9.33 -3.34
CA ARG A 27 3.61 10.59 -2.68
C ARG A 27 2.12 10.93 -2.79
N GLU A 28 1.44 10.51 -3.86
CA GLU A 28 0.03 10.79 -4.08
C GLU A 28 -0.87 9.82 -3.29
N ILE A 29 -0.34 8.63 -2.97
CA ILE A 29 -1.00 7.64 -2.10
C ILE A 29 -0.98 8.12 -0.64
N ARG A 30 -0.04 8.99 -0.27
CA ARG A 30 0.06 9.53 1.08
C ARG A 30 -1.06 10.55 1.35
N ILE A 31 -2.02 10.16 2.19
CA ILE A 31 -3.20 11.00 2.49
C ILE A 31 -2.93 12.06 3.55
N VAL A 32 -2.18 11.72 4.60
CA VAL A 32 -1.87 12.65 5.69
C VAL A 32 -0.38 12.65 5.95
N PRO A 33 0.29 13.83 5.91
CA PRO A 33 1.69 13.92 6.25
C PRO A 33 1.91 13.86 7.76
N THR A 34 2.09 12.65 8.26
CA THR A 34 2.43 12.36 9.66
C THR A 34 3.88 11.91 9.80
N ARG A 35 4.40 11.86 11.04
CA ARG A 35 5.74 11.30 11.34
C ARG A 35 5.90 9.86 10.81
N PHE A 36 4.84 9.06 10.90
CA PHE A 36 4.81 7.66 10.49
C PHE A 36 4.74 7.45 8.98
N THR A 37 4.32 8.48 8.23
CA THR A 37 4.24 8.41 6.78
C THR A 37 5.34 9.22 6.11
N LYS A 38 6.33 9.73 6.84
CA LYS A 38 7.40 10.57 6.27
C LYS A 38 8.44 9.73 5.54
N SER A 39 8.71 8.52 6.00
CA SER A 39 9.66 7.58 5.39
C SER A 39 9.10 6.91 4.13
N GLY A 40 7.78 6.76 4.07
CA GLY A 40 7.12 5.98 3.01
C GLY A 40 7.10 4.47 3.30
N GLU A 41 7.57 4.02 4.45
CA GLU A 41 7.57 2.60 4.87
C GLU A 41 6.17 1.97 4.82
N PHE A 42 5.11 2.75 5.05
CA PHE A 42 3.74 2.26 4.88
C PHE A 42 3.47 1.69 3.47
N LEU A 43 4.17 2.16 2.44
CA LEU A 43 4.03 1.61 1.08
C LEU A 43 4.69 0.23 0.98
N ASP A 44 5.80 0.03 1.67
CA ASP A 44 6.47 -1.28 1.73
C ASP A 44 5.60 -2.27 2.53
N GLU A 45 5.00 -1.84 3.65
CA GLU A 45 4.01 -2.65 4.38
C GLU A 45 2.83 -3.08 3.49
N LEU A 46 2.30 -2.18 2.65
CA LEU A 46 1.22 -2.53 1.72
C LEU A 46 1.66 -3.53 0.63
N ILE A 47 2.94 -3.52 0.23
CA ILE A 47 3.50 -4.52 -0.68
C ILE A 47 3.65 -5.87 0.04
N GLU A 48 4.18 -5.87 1.27
CA GLU A 48 4.34 -7.08 2.08
C GLU A 48 2.99 -7.76 2.35
N GLU A 49 1.93 -6.97 2.56
CA GLU A 49 0.56 -7.47 2.67
C GLU A 49 -0.05 -7.90 1.33
N GLY A 50 0.64 -7.67 0.21
CA GLY A 50 0.18 -8.00 -1.14
C GLY A 50 -1.01 -7.16 -1.60
N LEU A 51 -1.21 -5.97 -1.03
CA LEU A 51 -2.32 -5.06 -1.36
C LEU A 51 -1.96 -4.14 -2.54
N ILE A 52 -0.69 -3.80 -2.69
CA ILE A 52 -0.19 -3.03 -3.82
C ILE A 52 1.06 -3.70 -4.39
N GLU A 53 1.43 -3.32 -5.60
CA GLU A 53 2.67 -3.74 -6.25
C GLU A 53 3.37 -2.53 -6.88
N ARG A 54 4.70 -2.63 -7.03
CA ARG A 54 5.48 -1.63 -7.78
C ARG A 54 5.18 -1.81 -9.26
N ALA A 55 4.79 -0.74 -9.94
CA ALA A 55 4.66 -0.74 -11.39
C ALA A 55 6.05 -0.77 -12.05
N GLU A 56 6.10 -1.23 -13.30
CA GLU A 56 7.33 -1.20 -14.09
C GLU A 56 7.85 0.23 -14.26
N GLY A 57 9.17 0.38 -14.17
CA GLY A 57 9.87 1.65 -14.31
C GLY A 57 10.80 1.96 -13.14
N LYS A 58 11.75 2.86 -13.37
CA LYS A 58 12.63 3.36 -12.32
C LYS A 58 11.92 4.45 -11.51
N PRO A 59 12.22 4.57 -10.20
CA PRO A 59 11.75 5.72 -9.42
C PRO A 59 12.16 7.04 -10.09
N ILE A 60 11.25 8.01 -10.11
CA ILE A 60 11.50 9.34 -10.68
C ILE A 60 12.64 10.02 -9.90
N ALA A 61 13.49 10.82 -10.54
CA ALA A 61 14.56 11.55 -9.85
C ALA A 61 14.01 12.52 -8.79
N GLY A 62 14.72 12.67 -7.66
CA GLY A 62 14.35 13.60 -6.59
C GLY A 62 14.95 13.24 -5.24
N ASN A 63 14.82 14.15 -4.27
CA ASN A 63 15.40 14.03 -2.93
C ASN A 63 14.44 13.40 -1.90
N GLU A 64 13.23 13.03 -2.33
CA GLU A 64 12.26 12.31 -1.49
C GLU A 64 12.66 10.84 -1.33
N PRO A 65 12.14 10.16 -0.28
CA PRO A 65 12.25 8.72 -0.15
C PRO A 65 11.88 7.99 -1.46
N VAL A 66 12.58 6.89 -1.74
CA VAL A 66 12.39 6.13 -2.99
C VAL A 66 10.96 5.66 -3.16
N GLN A 67 10.28 5.34 -2.05
CA GLN A 67 8.90 4.94 -2.01
C GLN A 67 7.99 6.01 -2.63
N PHE A 68 8.21 7.30 -2.33
CA PHE A 68 7.39 8.37 -2.90
C PHE A 68 7.63 8.67 -4.37
N ARG A 69 8.81 8.27 -4.86
CA ARG A 69 9.21 8.42 -6.26
C ARG A 69 8.88 7.19 -7.10
N THR A 70 8.39 6.12 -6.48
CA THR A 70 8.00 4.87 -7.13
C THR A 70 6.53 4.91 -7.52
N LEU A 71 6.20 4.25 -8.64
CA LEU A 71 4.84 4.07 -9.12
C LEU A 71 4.26 2.76 -8.58
N TYR A 72 2.99 2.77 -8.17
CA TYR A 72 2.30 1.61 -7.62
C TYR A 72 0.96 1.36 -8.28
N LYS A 73 0.51 0.11 -8.25
CA LYS A 73 -0.82 -0.34 -8.68
C LYS A 73 -1.48 -1.21 -7.60
N LEU A 74 -2.81 -1.32 -7.66
CA LEU A 74 -3.51 -2.31 -6.84
C LEU A 74 -3.33 -3.71 -7.41
N THR A 75 -3.02 -4.65 -6.53
CA THR A 75 -3.18 -6.08 -6.81
C THR A 75 -4.67 -6.44 -6.81
N GLU A 76 -5.01 -7.68 -7.16
CA GLU A 76 -6.40 -8.15 -7.04
C GLU A 76 -6.90 -8.11 -5.59
N LYS A 77 -6.06 -8.58 -4.66
CA LYS A 77 -6.30 -8.49 -3.22
C LYS A 77 -6.50 -7.05 -2.76
N GLY A 78 -5.69 -6.12 -3.26
CA GLY A 78 -5.83 -4.69 -3.01
C GLY A 78 -7.14 -4.09 -3.52
N ARG A 79 -7.63 -4.54 -4.68
CA ARG A 79 -8.91 -4.09 -5.23
C ARG A 79 -10.07 -4.52 -4.34
N HIS A 80 -10.10 -5.78 -3.92
CA HIS A 80 -11.07 -6.27 -2.95
C HIS A 80 -11.01 -5.45 -1.66
N ALA A 81 -9.82 -5.27 -1.10
CA ALA A 81 -9.57 -4.47 0.08
C ALA A 81 -10.08 -3.03 -0.02
N ALA A 82 -9.89 -2.38 -1.18
CA ALA A 82 -10.37 -1.03 -1.42
C ALA A 82 -11.90 -0.93 -1.50
N GLU A 83 -12.57 -2.00 -1.93
CA GLU A 83 -14.02 -2.08 -2.11
C GLU A 83 -14.74 -2.43 -0.81
N TYR A 84 -14.27 -3.46 -0.10
CA TYR A 84 -14.97 -4.05 1.05
C TYR A 84 -14.37 -3.65 2.41
N GLY A 85 -13.19 -3.04 2.44
CA GLY A 85 -12.54 -2.62 3.69
C GLY A 85 -11.94 -3.78 4.51
N GLU A 86 -11.79 -4.95 3.90
CA GLU A 86 -11.21 -6.15 4.50
C GLU A 86 -10.43 -6.95 3.46
N TYR A 87 -9.52 -7.82 3.93
CA TYR A 87 -8.75 -8.68 3.05
C TYR A 87 -8.39 -10.02 3.70
N GLU A 88 -8.14 -11.02 2.86
CA GLU A 88 -7.64 -12.31 3.33
C GLU A 88 -6.14 -12.26 3.60
N ARG A 89 -5.74 -12.61 4.82
CA ARG A 89 -4.33 -12.80 5.19
C ARG A 89 -4.10 -14.25 5.58
N GLU A 90 -3.00 -14.80 5.08
CA GLU A 90 -2.50 -16.09 5.55
C GLU A 90 -2.05 -15.94 7.00
N ARG A 91 -2.38 -16.92 7.83
CA ARG A 91 -1.97 -16.92 9.24
C ARG A 91 -0.48 -17.26 9.26
N GLN A 92 0.38 -16.26 9.42
CA GLN A 92 1.77 -16.55 9.75
C GLN A 92 1.78 -17.28 11.10
N PRO A 93 2.37 -18.49 11.20
CA PRO A 93 2.48 -19.16 12.49
C PRO A 93 3.31 -18.24 13.41
N GLN A 94 2.73 -17.86 14.55
CA GLN A 94 3.49 -17.22 15.62
C GLN A 94 4.61 -18.19 15.97
N GLN A 95 5.86 -17.81 15.70
CA GLN A 95 7.00 -18.46 16.31
C GLN A 95 6.89 -18.19 17.81
N THR A 96 6.35 -19.15 18.55
CA THR A 96 6.44 -19.17 20.01
C THR A 96 7.91 -19.34 20.34
N ALA A 97 8.58 -18.25 20.72
CA ALA A 97 9.91 -18.35 21.33
C ALA A 97 9.74 -19.11 22.65
N GLY A 98 10.36 -20.28 22.74
CA GLY A 98 10.50 -21.06 23.96
C GLY A 98 11.63 -20.55 24.84
#